data_AF-A0A9J6FIJ2-F1
#
_entry.id   AF-A0A9J6FIJ2-F1
#
_cell.length_a   1.000
_cell.length_b   1.000
_cell.length_c   1.000
_cell.angle_alpha   90.00
_cell.angle_beta   90.00
_cell.angle_gamma   90.00
#
_symmetry.space_group_name_H-M   'P 1'
#
loop_
_entity.id
_entity.type
_entity.pdbx_description
1 polymer ?
#
loop_
_entity_poly.entity_id
_entity_poly.type
_entity_poly.pdbx_seq_one_letter_code
_entity_poly.pdbx_strand_id
1 'polypeptide(L)'
;MVTQALDDAQGSVLVLSKLRQGPLSRTDLLAQLVCQVDNGMATPVRTTVRVDMRLAPLTVRILRASGGALTAGLPVELVCEARGSRPPAQITWWKRGVQLAQSFGHASADGNVSTSVVSFMPTAEDHGQGLRCVARNPALPPSAPAPHDRWAMNVFCPRVRPSGLGPLLLFVGVDKTHRGVGFRASGMLRAARPSMPGCRLIHTAHRPCHAPTLGGTQVPLSAPLHSVNSRPH
;
A
#
# COMPACT_ATOMS: atom_id res chain seq x y z
N MET A 1 -22.37 31.36 -32.73
CA MET A 1 -23.67 31.83 -32.20
C MET A 1 -24.66 31.72 -33.33
N VAL A 2 -25.83 31.13 -33.11
CA VAL A 2 -26.89 31.04 -34.13
C VAL A 2 -28.10 31.79 -33.59
N THR A 3 -28.51 32.84 -34.29
CA THR A 3 -29.71 33.63 -34.00
C THR A 3 -30.79 33.28 -35.00
N GLN A 4 -32.00 33.00 -34.50
CA GLN A 4 -33.19 32.75 -35.32
C GLN A 4 -34.34 33.58 -34.77
N ALA A 5 -35.07 34.23 -35.67
CA ALA A 5 -36.36 34.84 -35.35
C ALA A 5 -37.45 33.78 -35.57
N LEU A 6 -38.28 33.58 -34.56
CA LEU A 6 -39.43 32.69 -34.57
C LEU A 6 -40.65 33.58 -34.35
N ASP A 7 -41.64 33.47 -35.23
CA ASP A 7 -42.91 34.14 -35.03
C ASP A 7 -43.78 33.27 -34.11
N ASP A 8 -44.21 33.81 -32.97
CA ASP A 8 -45.21 33.15 -32.14
C ASP A 8 -46.61 33.29 -32.75
N ALA A 9 -47.52 32.37 -32.42
CA ALA A 9 -48.90 32.34 -32.90
C ALA A 9 -49.72 33.60 -32.56
N GLN A 10 -49.21 34.47 -31.67
CA GLN A 10 -49.78 35.77 -31.32
C GLN A 10 -49.16 36.97 -32.07
N GLY A 11 -48.25 36.76 -33.03
CA GLY A 11 -47.61 37.82 -33.80
C GLY A 11 -46.44 38.52 -33.10
N SER A 12 -45.96 37.99 -31.97
CA SER A 12 -44.72 38.43 -31.31
C SER A 12 -43.50 37.78 -31.93
N VAL A 13 -42.46 38.57 -32.21
CA VAL A 13 -41.17 38.07 -32.73
C VAL A 13 -40.31 37.58 -31.56
N LEU A 14 -40.14 36.27 -31.45
CA LEU A 14 -39.23 35.62 -30.52
C LEU A 14 -37.83 35.52 -31.15
N VAL A 15 -36.82 36.13 -30.51
CA VAL A 15 -35.43 36.00 -30.96
C VAL A 15 -34.73 34.93 -30.12
N LEU A 16 -34.43 33.79 -30.73
CA LEU A 16 -33.68 32.71 -30.10
C LEU A 16 -32.20 32.82 -30.48
N SER A 17 -31.33 32.97 -29.48
CA SER A 17 -29.88 32.86 -29.67
C SER A 17 -29.33 31.62 -28.98
N LYS A 18 -28.68 30.74 -29.75
CA LYS A 18 -28.05 29.52 -29.24
C LYS A 18 -26.52 29.65 -29.25
N LEU A 19 -25.94 29.61 -28.06
CA LEU A 19 -24.49 29.47 -27.87
C LEU A 19 -24.11 27.98 -27.85
N ARG A 20 -23.17 27.59 -28.71
CA ARG A 20 -22.49 26.29 -28.65
C ARG A 20 -21.05 26.56 -28.25
N GLN A 21 -20.64 26.10 -27.07
CA GLN A 21 -19.29 26.27 -26.56
C GLN A 21 -18.62 24.90 -26.41
N GLY A 22 -17.50 24.70 -27.10
CA GLY A 22 -16.73 23.47 -27.06
C GLY A 22 -15.64 23.42 -28.14
N PRO A 23 -14.60 22.58 -27.96
CA PRO A 23 -14.37 21.71 -26.80
C PRO A 23 -14.03 22.51 -25.54
N LEU A 24 -14.64 22.14 -24.40
CA LEU A 24 -14.33 22.77 -23.12
C LEU A 24 -12.98 22.27 -22.60
N SER A 25 -12.26 23.17 -21.96
CA SER A 25 -10.97 22.94 -21.34
C SER A 25 -11.06 23.15 -19.83
N ARG A 26 -10.07 22.69 -19.06
CA ARG A 26 -10.08 22.86 -17.59
C ARG A 26 -10.10 24.32 -17.14
N THR A 27 -9.65 25.25 -17.97
CA THR A 27 -9.67 26.70 -17.66
C THR A 27 -11.08 27.29 -17.72
N ASP A 28 -12.02 26.62 -18.39
CA ASP A 28 -13.43 27.05 -18.45
C ASP A 28 -14.19 26.75 -17.15
N LEU A 29 -13.51 26.26 -16.12
CA LEU A 29 -14.13 25.83 -14.88
C LEU A 29 -14.69 27.05 -14.15
N LEU A 30 -15.98 26.99 -13.81
CA LEU A 30 -16.73 28.10 -13.23
C LEU A 30 -16.79 29.35 -14.12
N ALA A 31 -16.44 29.22 -15.42
CA ALA A 31 -16.63 30.30 -16.38
C ALA A 31 -18.10 30.74 -16.38
N GLN A 32 -18.31 32.06 -16.38
CA GLN A 32 -19.63 32.66 -16.37
C GLN A 32 -20.02 33.07 -17.78
N LEU A 33 -21.09 32.48 -18.29
CA LEU A 33 -21.66 32.81 -19.58
C LEU A 33 -22.86 33.71 -19.33
N VAL A 34 -22.79 34.93 -19.84
CA VAL A 34 -23.85 35.93 -19.70
C VAL A 34 -24.68 35.94 -20.97
N CYS A 35 -25.98 35.69 -20.82
CA CYS A 35 -26.97 35.97 -21.85
C CYS A 35 -27.53 37.36 -21.57
N GLN A 36 -27.30 38.29 -22.50
CA GLN A 36 -27.82 39.64 -22.44
C GLN A 36 -28.80 39.87 -23.58
N VAL A 37 -29.97 40.41 -23.24
CA VAL A 37 -30.95 40.93 -24.21
C VAL A 37 -30.97 42.44 -24.07
N ASP A 38 -30.81 43.12 -25.19
CA ASP A 38 -30.79 44.58 -25.27
C ASP A 38 -31.67 45.02 -26.43
N ASN A 39 -32.64 45.88 -26.14
CA ASN A 39 -33.54 46.46 -27.14
C ASN A 39 -33.24 47.95 -27.40
N GLY A 40 -32.19 48.51 -26.79
CA GLY A 40 -31.80 49.92 -26.92
C GLY A 40 -32.73 50.93 -26.24
N MET A 41 -33.85 50.49 -25.66
CA MET A 41 -34.86 51.38 -25.05
C MET A 41 -34.92 51.29 -23.53
N ALA A 42 -34.48 50.18 -22.95
CA ALA A 42 -34.42 49.96 -21.51
C ALA A 42 -33.04 49.44 -21.09
N THR A 43 -32.82 49.31 -19.78
CA THR A 43 -31.62 48.65 -19.28
C THR A 43 -31.57 47.20 -19.75
N PRO A 44 -30.41 46.71 -20.25
CA PRO A 44 -30.31 45.36 -20.77
C PRO A 44 -30.61 44.30 -19.70
N VAL A 45 -31.44 43.31 -20.05
CA VAL A 45 -31.74 42.18 -19.17
C VAL A 45 -30.64 41.14 -19.31
N ARG A 46 -30.09 40.68 -18.18
CA ARG A 46 -28.98 39.73 -18.13
C ARG A 46 -29.32 38.52 -17.29
N THR A 47 -28.92 37.35 -17.75
CA THR A 47 -28.89 36.12 -16.95
C THR A 47 -27.54 35.45 -17.11
N THR A 48 -27.06 34.79 -16.06
CA THR A 48 -25.72 34.20 -16.01
C THR A 48 -25.80 32.71 -15.74
N VAL A 49 -25.10 31.92 -16.54
CA VAL A 49 -24.93 30.48 -16.35
C VAL A 49 -23.47 30.21 -16.01
N ARG A 50 -23.23 29.34 -15.02
CA ARG A 50 -21.87 28.92 -14.65
C ARG A 50 -21.57 27.54 -15.21
N VAL A 51 -20.40 27.40 -15.81
CA VAL A 51 -19.92 26.11 -16.32
C VAL A 51 -19.32 25.31 -15.17
N ASP A 52 -20.03 24.29 -14.69
CA ASP A 52 -19.51 23.34 -13.70
C ASP A 52 -19.09 22.03 -14.38
N MET A 53 -17.83 21.64 -14.21
CA MET A 53 -17.24 20.50 -14.90
C MET A 53 -16.87 19.35 -13.97
N ARG A 54 -17.02 18.14 -14.51
CA ARG A 54 -16.61 16.89 -13.88
C ARG A 54 -15.24 16.48 -14.41
N LEU A 55 -14.22 16.52 -13.56
CA LEU A 55 -12.83 16.39 -13.97
C LEU A 55 -12.15 15.23 -13.26
N ALA A 56 -11.51 14.34 -14.03
CA ALA A 56 -10.66 13.31 -13.45
C ALA A 56 -9.48 13.93 -12.69
N PRO A 57 -8.93 13.25 -11.68
CA PRO A 57 -7.67 13.68 -11.05
C PRO A 57 -6.58 13.89 -12.11
N LEU A 58 -5.75 14.92 -11.94
CA LEU A 58 -4.58 15.16 -12.78
C LEU A 58 -3.38 14.32 -12.33
N THR A 59 -3.20 14.23 -11.01
CA THR A 59 -2.06 13.54 -10.40
C THR A 59 -2.53 12.71 -9.22
N VAL A 60 -1.85 11.60 -9.00
CA VAL A 60 -2.03 10.69 -7.85
C VAL A 60 -0.65 10.29 -7.39
N ARG A 61 -0.37 10.35 -6.09
CA ARG A 61 0.93 10.01 -5.52
C ARG A 61 0.82 9.42 -4.12
N ILE A 62 1.56 8.36 -3.86
CA ILE A 62 1.75 7.79 -2.52
C ILE A 62 2.87 8.57 -1.82
N LEU A 63 2.50 9.31 -0.78
CA LEU A 63 3.40 10.06 0.09
C LEU A 63 3.99 9.12 1.15
N ARG A 64 5.31 9.20 1.35
CA ARG A 64 6.06 8.42 2.34
C ARG A 64 6.94 9.37 3.13
N ALA A 65 6.95 9.24 4.46
CA ALA A 65 7.74 10.11 5.35
C ALA A 65 9.27 9.94 5.14
N SER A 66 9.69 8.79 4.66
CA SER A 66 11.05 8.52 4.17
C SER A 66 10.98 7.25 3.32
N GLY A 67 11.88 7.06 2.36
CA GLY A 67 12.00 5.82 1.58
C GLY A 67 12.45 4.59 2.41
N GLY A 68 12.10 4.58 3.71
CA GLY A 68 12.49 3.56 4.66
C GLY A 68 11.79 2.23 4.39
N ALA A 69 12.53 1.17 4.68
CA ALA A 69 11.99 -0.17 4.63
C ALA A 69 10.90 -0.35 5.71
N LEU A 70 9.87 -1.12 5.39
CA LEU A 70 8.80 -1.51 6.30
C LEU A 70 9.27 -2.70 7.15
N THR A 71 8.91 -2.72 8.42
CA THR A 71 9.18 -3.87 9.29
C THR A 71 8.00 -4.83 9.24
N ALA A 72 8.26 -6.10 8.93
CA ALA A 72 7.21 -7.13 8.95
C ALA A 72 6.56 -7.22 10.35
N GLY A 73 5.22 -7.29 10.39
CA GLY A 73 4.44 -7.40 11.63
C GLY A 73 4.24 -6.10 12.42
N LEU A 74 4.83 -4.98 12.01
CA LEU A 74 4.55 -3.66 12.60
C LEU A 74 3.56 -2.88 11.74
N PRO A 75 2.51 -2.27 12.32
CA PRO A 75 1.56 -1.48 11.55
C PRO A 75 2.25 -0.27 10.92
N VAL A 76 1.89 0.05 9.68
CA VAL A 76 2.34 1.25 8.97
C VAL A 76 1.15 2.04 8.47
N GLU A 77 1.30 3.35 8.44
CA GLU A 77 0.37 4.28 7.83
C GLU A 77 1.00 4.91 6.58
N LEU A 78 0.26 4.87 5.47
CA LEU A 78 0.67 5.49 4.21
C LEU A 78 -0.42 6.43 3.73
N VAL A 79 0.01 7.53 3.11
CA VAL A 79 -0.89 8.56 2.58
C VAL A 79 -0.83 8.54 1.06
N CYS A 80 -1.97 8.64 0.40
CA CYS A 80 -2.07 8.86 -1.04
C CYS A 80 -2.81 10.17 -1.28
N GLU A 81 -2.28 10.98 -2.18
CA GLU A 81 -2.79 12.30 -2.50
C GLU A 81 -3.16 12.35 -3.99
N ALA A 82 -4.37 12.80 -4.28
CA ALA A 82 -4.88 13.05 -5.62
C ALA A 82 -5.22 14.55 -5.78
N ARG A 83 -4.83 15.16 -6.91
CA ARG A 83 -5.06 16.59 -7.17
C ARG A 83 -5.86 16.85 -8.44
N GLY A 84 -6.63 17.92 -8.46
CA GLY A 84 -7.34 18.41 -9.65
C GLY A 84 -8.56 17.60 -10.06
N SER A 85 -9.14 16.84 -9.12
CA SER A 85 -10.43 16.18 -9.30
C SER A 85 -11.57 17.13 -8.97
N ARG A 86 -12.67 17.06 -9.74
CA ARG A 86 -13.90 17.78 -9.41
C ARG A 86 -15.13 16.94 -9.75
N PRO A 87 -16.00 16.57 -8.79
CA PRO A 87 -15.84 16.72 -7.34
C PRO A 87 -14.60 15.97 -6.79
N PRO A 88 -14.28 16.13 -5.48
CA PRO A 88 -13.18 15.43 -4.83
C PRO A 88 -13.17 13.93 -5.13
N ALA A 89 -11.97 13.36 -5.30
CA ALA A 89 -11.80 11.98 -5.71
C ALA A 89 -11.97 11.02 -4.53
N GLN A 90 -12.56 9.86 -4.81
CA GLN A 90 -12.55 8.70 -3.93
C GLN A 90 -11.29 7.88 -4.19
N ILE A 91 -10.44 7.73 -3.16
CA ILE A 91 -9.18 6.99 -3.25
C ILE A 91 -9.38 5.60 -2.65
N THR A 92 -8.93 4.57 -3.38
CA THR A 92 -8.96 3.18 -2.93
C THR A 92 -7.56 2.58 -2.94
N TRP A 93 -7.26 1.75 -1.95
CA TRP A 93 -5.96 1.11 -1.79
C TRP A 93 -6.04 -0.37 -2.13
N TRP A 94 -5.01 -0.89 -2.78
CA TRP A 94 -4.96 -2.29 -3.14
C TRP A 94 -3.58 -2.89 -3.00
N LYS A 95 -3.55 -4.12 -2.48
CA LYS A 95 -2.35 -4.93 -2.27
C LYS A 95 -2.56 -6.29 -2.92
N ARG A 96 -1.67 -6.72 -3.82
CA ARG A 96 -1.78 -7.99 -4.58
C ARG A 96 -3.15 -8.18 -5.26
N GLY A 97 -3.75 -7.11 -5.77
CA GLY A 97 -5.06 -7.16 -6.43
C GLY A 97 -6.26 -7.16 -5.48
N VAL A 98 -6.06 -7.24 -4.16
CA VAL A 98 -7.12 -7.17 -3.15
C VAL A 98 -7.24 -5.74 -2.61
N GLN A 99 -8.47 -5.22 -2.52
CA GLN A 99 -8.72 -3.91 -1.95
C GLN A 99 -8.57 -3.94 -0.42
N LEU A 100 -7.87 -2.96 0.14
CA LEU A 100 -7.72 -2.80 1.58
C LEU A 100 -8.95 -2.07 2.14
N ALA A 101 -9.54 -2.60 3.22
CA ALA A 101 -10.76 -2.05 3.82
C ALA A 101 -10.47 -0.88 4.79
N GLN A 102 -9.33 -0.90 5.47
CA GLN A 102 -8.97 0.10 6.48
C GLN A 102 -8.29 1.32 5.83
N SER A 103 -9.09 2.14 5.16
CA SER A 103 -8.63 3.42 4.61
C SER A 103 -9.56 4.56 5.00
N PHE A 104 -9.00 5.64 5.52
CA PHE A 104 -9.71 6.90 5.78
C PHE A 104 -9.47 7.87 4.62
N GLY A 105 -10.49 8.62 4.23
CA GLY A 105 -10.43 9.60 3.15
C GLY A 105 -10.79 10.99 3.65
N HIS A 106 -10.08 12.00 3.18
CA HIS A 106 -10.31 13.41 3.49
C HIS A 106 -10.12 14.26 2.24
N ALA A 107 -10.97 15.27 2.02
CA ALA A 107 -10.79 16.26 0.97
C ALA A 107 -10.39 17.60 1.60
N SER A 108 -9.42 18.30 1.01
CA SER A 108 -9.06 19.65 1.43
C SER A 108 -10.27 20.59 1.33
N ALA A 109 -10.31 21.63 2.17
CA ALA A 109 -11.38 22.63 2.18
C ALA A 109 -11.61 23.27 0.80
N ASP A 110 -10.53 23.44 0.03
CA ASP A 110 -10.57 24.01 -1.32
C ASP A 110 -11.08 23.01 -2.38
N GLY A 111 -11.33 21.75 -2.01
CA GLY A 111 -11.80 20.67 -2.89
C GLY A 111 -10.79 20.19 -3.93
N ASN A 112 -9.66 20.88 -4.11
CA ASN A 112 -8.65 20.58 -5.13
C ASN A 112 -7.83 19.31 -4.83
N VAL A 113 -7.65 19.00 -3.54
CA VAL A 113 -6.81 17.89 -3.09
C VAL A 113 -7.66 16.89 -2.33
N SER A 114 -7.57 15.62 -2.70
CA SER A 114 -8.16 14.49 -1.97
C SER A 114 -7.03 13.63 -1.43
N THR A 115 -7.08 13.29 -0.16
CA THR A 115 -6.08 12.48 0.53
C THR A 115 -6.74 11.24 1.11
N SER A 116 -6.04 10.12 1.11
CA SER A 116 -6.46 8.94 1.84
C SER A 116 -5.30 8.33 2.60
N VAL A 117 -5.56 7.91 3.83
CA VAL A 117 -4.61 7.21 4.70
C VAL A 117 -5.02 5.75 4.79
N VAL A 118 -4.08 4.84 4.56
CA VAL A 118 -4.27 3.39 4.78
C VAL A 118 -3.39 2.91 5.91
N SER A 119 -3.94 2.06 6.77
CA SER A 119 -3.20 1.39 7.84
C SER A 119 -3.23 -0.12 7.61
N PHE A 120 -2.08 -0.78 7.62
CA PHE A 120 -1.98 -2.23 7.52
C PHE A 120 -0.68 -2.76 8.14
N MET A 121 -0.65 -4.06 8.45
CA MET A 121 0.56 -4.76 8.87
C MET A 121 1.18 -5.48 7.67
N PRO A 122 2.40 -5.09 7.22
CA PRO A 122 3.10 -5.77 6.15
C PRO A 122 3.65 -7.12 6.64
N THR A 123 3.69 -8.11 5.76
CA THR A 123 4.34 -9.41 6.01
C THR A 123 5.63 -9.54 5.22
N ALA A 124 6.47 -10.53 5.57
CA ALA A 124 7.70 -10.82 4.81
C ALA A 124 7.44 -11.04 3.30
N GLU A 125 6.30 -11.65 2.98
CA GLU A 125 5.85 -11.93 1.60
C GLU A 125 5.45 -10.65 0.84
N ASP A 126 5.23 -9.53 1.53
CA ASP A 126 4.91 -8.24 0.90
C ASP A 126 6.17 -7.59 0.29
N HIS A 127 7.38 -8.10 0.59
CA HIS A 127 8.62 -7.59 0.00
C HIS A 127 8.60 -7.69 -1.54
N GLY A 128 8.94 -6.60 -2.21
CA GLY A 128 8.90 -6.47 -3.68
C GLY A 128 7.49 -6.36 -4.26
N GLN A 129 6.43 -6.53 -3.47
CA GLN A 129 5.06 -6.49 -3.97
C GLN A 129 4.56 -5.07 -4.16
N GLY A 130 3.73 -4.88 -5.18
CA GLY A 130 3.14 -3.58 -5.52
C GLY A 130 1.93 -3.22 -4.65
N LEU A 131 2.04 -2.13 -3.90
CA LEU A 131 0.91 -1.40 -3.32
C LEU A 131 0.44 -0.35 -4.33
N ARG A 132 -0.86 -0.31 -4.64
CA ARG A 132 -1.44 0.71 -5.53
C ARG A 132 -2.49 1.55 -4.81
N CYS A 133 -2.51 2.85 -5.07
CA CYS A 133 -3.66 3.69 -4.75
C CYS A 133 -4.31 4.18 -6.04
N VAL A 134 -5.63 4.09 -6.14
CA VAL A 134 -6.41 4.44 -7.33
C VAL A 134 -7.38 5.56 -6.95
N ALA A 135 -7.34 6.67 -7.67
CA ALA A 135 -8.25 7.80 -7.44
C ALA A 135 -9.35 7.83 -8.51
N ARG A 136 -10.60 7.78 -8.07
CA ARG A 136 -11.79 7.80 -8.93
C ARG A 136 -12.62 9.04 -8.65
N ASN A 137 -13.07 9.70 -9.71
CA ASN A 137 -14.06 10.76 -9.57
C ASN A 137 -15.47 10.13 -9.58
N PRO A 138 -16.29 10.32 -8.53
CA PRO A 138 -17.61 9.70 -8.43
C PRO A 138 -18.63 10.23 -9.45
N ALA A 139 -18.38 11.40 -10.05
CA ALA A 139 -19.26 11.98 -11.06
C ALA A 139 -18.95 11.51 -12.49
N LEU A 140 -17.86 10.76 -12.68
CA LEU A 140 -17.48 10.16 -13.96
C LEU A 140 -17.99 8.71 -14.05
N PRO A 141 -18.25 8.20 -15.27
CA PRO A 141 -18.67 6.81 -15.45
C PRO A 141 -17.59 5.83 -14.96
N PRO A 142 -17.95 4.61 -14.53
CA PRO A 142 -16.99 3.62 -14.02
C PRO A 142 -15.90 3.21 -15.02
N SER A 143 -16.20 3.33 -16.31
CA SER A 143 -15.29 3.08 -17.44
C SER A 143 -14.28 4.22 -17.67
N ALA A 144 -14.46 5.37 -17.03
CA ALA A 144 -13.52 6.47 -17.16
C ALA A 144 -12.13 6.09 -16.60
N PRO A 145 -11.05 6.61 -17.20
CA PRO A 145 -9.70 6.39 -16.69
C PRO A 145 -9.60 6.82 -15.23
N ALA A 146 -9.05 5.92 -14.40
CA ALA A 146 -8.78 6.18 -13.00
C ALA A 146 -7.26 6.23 -12.78
N PRO A 147 -6.68 7.44 -12.68
CA PRO A 147 -5.27 7.61 -12.38
C PRO A 147 -4.89 6.87 -11.08
N HIS A 148 -3.70 6.31 -11.05
CA HIS A 148 -3.21 5.54 -9.92
C HIS A 148 -1.70 5.68 -9.80
N ASP A 149 -1.22 5.48 -8.58
CA ASP A 149 0.21 5.35 -8.28
C ASP A 149 0.50 3.94 -7.76
N ARG A 150 1.69 3.43 -8.03
CA ARG A 150 2.14 2.10 -7.62
C ARG A 150 3.51 2.18 -6.96
N TRP A 151 3.66 1.45 -5.87
CA TRP A 151 4.88 1.38 -5.09
C TRP A 151 5.28 -0.06 -4.77
N ALA A 152 6.53 -0.42 -5.05
CA ALA A 152 7.08 -1.68 -4.59
C ALA A 152 7.48 -1.57 -3.11
N MET A 153 6.85 -2.37 -2.25
CA MET A 153 7.13 -2.37 -0.82
C MET A 153 8.50 -2.99 -0.55
N ASN A 154 9.34 -2.30 0.21
CA ASN A 154 10.59 -2.85 0.73
C ASN A 154 10.35 -3.31 2.18
N VAL A 155 10.07 -4.60 2.39
CA VAL A 155 9.79 -5.14 3.74
C VAL A 155 11.00 -5.92 4.27
N PHE A 156 11.41 -5.68 5.51
CA PHE A 156 12.47 -6.42 6.18
C PHE A 156 11.95 -7.16 7.43
N CYS A 157 12.52 -8.33 7.71
CA CYS A 157 12.30 -9.10 8.92
C CYS A 157 13.50 -8.91 9.86
N PRO A 158 13.40 -8.11 10.93
CA PRO A 158 14.46 -8.04 11.92
C PRO A 158 14.54 -9.36 12.68
N ARG A 159 15.76 -9.82 12.96
CA ARG A 159 15.99 -11.00 13.79
C ARG A 159 15.67 -10.62 15.23
N VAL A 160 14.57 -11.15 15.78
CA VAL A 160 14.30 -11.05 17.22
C VAL A 160 15.34 -11.94 17.91
N ARG A 161 16.39 -11.34 18.47
CA ARG A 161 17.22 -12.06 19.44
C ARG A 161 16.32 -12.34 20.64
N PRO A 162 16.25 -13.57 21.15
CA PRO A 162 15.59 -13.79 22.42
C PRO A 162 16.33 -12.95 23.46
N SER A 163 15.69 -11.87 23.92
CA SER A 163 16.09 -11.20 25.16
C SER A 163 16.16 -12.29 26.22
N GLY A 164 17.31 -12.36 26.89
CA GLY A 164 17.83 -13.56 27.56
C GLY A 164 16.79 -14.34 28.35
N LEU A 165 17.00 -15.65 28.45
CA LEU A 165 16.37 -16.46 29.49
C LEU A 165 16.51 -15.68 30.81
N GLY A 166 15.42 -15.11 31.32
CA GLY A 166 15.33 -14.79 32.73
C GLY A 166 15.61 -16.09 33.51
N PRO A 167 16.11 -15.99 34.75
CA PRO A 167 16.41 -17.17 35.55
C PRO A 167 15.22 -18.11 35.55
N LEU A 168 15.49 -19.40 35.34
CA LEU A 168 14.50 -20.45 35.35
C LEU A 168 13.81 -20.42 36.72
N LEU A 169 12.58 -19.88 36.80
CA LEU A 169 11.82 -19.90 38.05
C LEU A 169 11.41 -21.35 38.31
N LEU A 170 12.13 -22.01 39.23
CA LEU A 170 11.77 -23.32 39.73
C LEU A 170 10.57 -23.15 40.65
N PHE A 171 9.37 -23.41 40.16
CA PHE A 171 8.18 -23.49 41.00
C PHE A 171 8.26 -24.79 41.82
N VAL A 172 8.75 -24.68 43.05
CA VAL A 172 8.70 -25.76 44.02
C VAL A 172 7.31 -25.73 44.68
N GLY A 173 6.40 -26.57 44.17
CA GLY A 173 5.10 -26.77 44.81
C GLY A 173 5.25 -27.60 46.08
N VAL A 174 4.71 -27.10 47.20
CA VAL A 174 4.61 -27.85 48.46
C VAL A 174 3.22 -28.47 48.53
N ASP A 175 3.12 -29.77 48.25
CA ASP A 175 1.87 -30.51 48.49
C ASP A 175 1.86 -31.02 49.94
N LYS A 176 0.89 -30.56 50.74
CA LYS A 176 0.58 -31.18 52.03
C LYS A 176 -0.22 -32.45 51.77
N THR A 177 0.37 -33.61 52.02
CA THR A 177 -0.36 -34.88 52.10
C THR A 177 -0.44 -35.34 53.55
N HIS A 178 -1.47 -36.11 53.92
CA HIS A 178 -1.68 -36.64 55.28
C HIS A 178 -0.53 -37.55 55.80
N ARG A 179 0.48 -37.87 54.97
CA ARG A 179 1.65 -38.70 55.31
C ARG A 179 3.01 -38.03 55.04
N GLY A 180 3.06 -36.70 54.99
CA GLY A 180 4.32 -35.95 54.90
C GLY A 180 4.38 -34.92 53.79
N VAL A 181 5.45 -34.11 53.80
CA VAL A 181 5.73 -33.05 52.82
C VAL A 181 6.53 -33.65 51.67
N GLY A 182 5.98 -33.60 50.45
CA GLY A 182 6.66 -34.03 49.23
C GLY A 182 6.89 -32.85 48.28
N PHE A 183 8.09 -32.76 47.71
CA PHE A 183 8.42 -31.78 46.67
C PHE A 183 8.22 -32.43 45.29
N ARG A 184 7.28 -31.92 44.47
CA ARG A 184 7.16 -32.30 43.05
C ARG A 184 7.69 -31.18 42.16
N ALA A 185 8.70 -31.49 41.34
CA ALA A 185 9.12 -30.60 40.26
C ALA A 185 8.14 -30.74 39.09
N SER A 186 7.34 -29.70 38.82
CA SER A 186 6.52 -29.62 37.60
C SER A 186 7.38 -29.08 36.44
N GLY A 187 7.22 -29.66 35.25
CA GLY A 187 8.09 -29.44 34.10
C GLY A 187 8.25 -27.99 33.63
N MET A 188 9.38 -27.72 32.97
CA MET A 188 9.75 -26.40 32.44
C MET A 188 8.78 -25.94 31.33
N LEU A 189 8.05 -24.83 31.52
CA LEU A 189 7.38 -24.15 30.42
C LEU A 189 8.42 -23.34 29.63
N ARG A 190 8.62 -23.68 28.35
CA ARG A 190 9.41 -22.84 27.43
C ARG A 190 8.61 -21.57 27.15
N ALA A 191 9.20 -20.41 27.40
CA ALA A 191 8.64 -19.13 26.96
C ALA A 191 8.44 -19.18 25.43
N ALA A 192 7.22 -18.90 24.98
CA ALA A 192 6.91 -18.83 23.54
C ALA A 192 7.75 -17.71 22.90
N ARG A 193 8.48 -18.05 21.82
CA ARG A 193 9.19 -17.03 21.04
C ARG A 193 8.15 -16.16 20.32
N PRO A 194 8.20 -14.82 20.43
CA PRO A 194 7.38 -13.99 19.56
C PRO A 194 7.84 -14.19 18.11
N SER A 195 7.07 -14.94 17.33
CA SER A 195 7.27 -15.07 15.89
C SER A 195 6.55 -13.92 15.19
N MET A 196 7.28 -13.11 14.40
CA MET A 196 6.61 -12.11 13.56
C MET A 196 5.82 -12.83 12.44
N PRO A 197 4.63 -12.32 12.06
CA PRO A 197 3.83 -12.92 10.99
C PRO A 197 4.61 -13.04 9.68
N GLY A 198 4.75 -14.26 9.16
CA GLY A 198 5.47 -14.53 7.90
C GLY A 198 7.00 -14.57 8.03
N CYS A 199 7.61 -14.12 9.13
CA CYS A 199 9.04 -14.29 9.38
C CYS A 199 9.27 -15.64 10.09
N ARG A 200 9.22 -16.75 9.35
CA ARG A 200 9.67 -18.03 9.91
C ARG A 200 11.19 -17.97 10.12
N LEU A 201 11.64 -18.28 11.33
CA LEU A 201 12.99 -18.74 11.54
C LEU A 201 13.14 -20.02 10.72
N ILE A 202 13.85 -19.95 9.59
CA ILE A 202 14.40 -21.14 8.99
C ILE A 202 15.38 -21.67 10.04
N HIS A 203 14.90 -22.58 10.90
CA HIS A 203 15.79 -23.53 11.55
C HIS A 203 16.36 -24.33 10.39
N THR A 204 17.48 -23.88 9.84
CA THR A 204 18.39 -24.77 9.12
C THR A 204 18.76 -25.82 10.17
N ALA A 205 18.02 -26.92 10.17
CA ALA A 205 18.49 -28.16 10.75
C ALA A 205 19.76 -28.46 9.96
N HIS A 206 20.90 -28.01 10.49
CA HIS A 206 22.16 -28.59 10.11
C HIS A 206 21.98 -30.09 10.35
N ARG A 207 21.85 -30.86 9.27
CA ARG A 207 22.01 -32.30 9.33
C ARG A 207 23.31 -32.53 10.10
N PRO A 208 23.33 -33.35 11.16
CA PRO A 208 24.57 -33.70 11.80
C PRO A 208 25.47 -34.28 10.72
N CYS A 209 26.65 -33.69 10.54
CA CYS A 209 27.68 -34.27 9.71
C CYS A 209 28.01 -35.62 10.36
N HIS A 210 27.66 -36.72 9.68
CA HIS A 210 28.13 -38.04 10.05
C HIS A 210 29.66 -38.03 9.96
N ALA A 211 30.33 -38.24 11.09
CA ALA A 211 31.76 -38.52 11.10
C ALA A 211 31.99 -39.89 10.44
N PRO A 212 32.98 -40.02 9.53
CA PRO A 212 33.36 -41.34 9.02
C PRO A 212 34.12 -42.10 10.11
N THR A 213 33.56 -43.24 10.50
CA THR A 213 34.21 -44.26 11.32
C THR A 213 35.30 -44.92 10.47
N LEU A 214 36.57 -44.59 10.70
CA LEU A 214 37.70 -45.34 10.16
C LEU A 214 37.90 -46.60 11.01
N GLY A 215 37.17 -47.65 10.66
CA GLY A 215 37.45 -49.02 11.08
C GLY A 215 38.65 -49.56 10.31
N GLY A 216 39.65 -50.02 11.05
CA GLY A 216 40.89 -50.55 10.50
C GLY A 216 40.70 -51.81 9.66
N THR A 217 41.59 -51.98 8.69
CA THR A 217 41.86 -53.27 8.09
C THR A 217 43.35 -53.36 7.81
N GLN A 218 43.98 -54.38 8.39
CA GLN A 218 45.39 -54.72 8.28
C GLN A 218 45.71 -55.13 6.83
N VAL A 219 46.87 -54.70 6.32
CA VAL A 219 47.49 -55.27 5.11
C VAL A 219 48.97 -55.55 5.44
N PRO A 220 49.50 -56.75 5.15
CA PRO A 220 50.82 -57.18 5.59
C PRO A 220 51.96 -56.71 4.67
N LEU A 221 53.17 -56.74 5.24
CA LEU A 221 54.47 -56.44 4.64
C LEU A 221 54.80 -57.32 3.42
N SER A 222 55.33 -56.70 2.35
CA SER A 222 56.44 -57.26 1.54
C SER A 222 57.19 -56.12 0.83
N ALA A 223 58.52 -56.09 0.99
CA ALA A 223 59.50 -55.25 0.29
C ALA A 223 59.71 -55.75 -1.18
N PRO A 224 60.57 -55.15 -2.06
CA PRO A 224 61.68 -54.26 -1.77
C PRO A 224 61.93 -53.05 -2.71
N LEU A 225 62.94 -52.30 -2.27
CA LEU A 225 63.63 -51.12 -2.79
C LEU A 225 63.93 -51.09 -4.30
N HIS A 226 63.78 -49.91 -4.90
CA HIS A 226 64.70 -49.40 -5.92
C HIS A 226 64.93 -47.89 -5.75
N SER A 227 66.21 -47.53 -5.76
CA SER A 227 66.80 -46.19 -5.69
C SER A 227 67.10 -45.70 -7.12
N VAL A 228 66.73 -44.45 -7.46
CA VAL A 228 67.45 -43.51 -8.36
C VAL A 228 66.91 -42.10 -8.06
N ASN A 229 67.59 -41.22 -7.32
CA ASN A 229 68.69 -40.29 -7.66
C ASN A 229 68.26 -39.03 -8.47
N SER A 230 68.56 -37.85 -7.88
CA SER A 230 69.00 -36.54 -8.45
C SER A 230 68.43 -36.04 -9.79
N ARG A 231 68.14 -34.75 -10.07
CA ARG A 231 68.56 -33.43 -9.58
C ARG A 231 67.72 -32.35 -10.34
N PRO A 232 67.85 -31.05 -10.03
CA PRO A 232 66.95 -29.99 -10.46
C PRO A 232 67.35 -29.30 -11.77
N HIS A 233 66.40 -28.55 -12.34
CA HIS A 233 66.65 -27.34 -13.11
C HIS A 233 65.62 -26.28 -12.72
#